data_AF-A0A452II88-F1
#
_entry.id   AF-A0A452II88-F1
#
_cell.length_a   1.000
_cell.length_b   1.000
_cell.length_c   1.000
_cell.angle_alpha   90.00
_cell.angle_beta   90.00
_cell.angle_gamma   90.00
#
_symmetry.space_group_name_H-M   'P 1'
#
loop_
_entity.id
_entity.type
_entity.pdbx_description
1 polymer ?
#
loop_
_entity_poly.entity_id
_entity_poly.type
_entity_poly.pdbx_seq_one_letter_code
_entity_poly.pdbx_strand_id
1 'polypeptide(L)'
;MFLLKKDSERRATLHQILTEEQPSLVAALEEAQSQSWDRGRLSSEHIAQLVSCLRSYIRSPSHRQLSQDLLELQAPLWAEGLSLHHVQVPLFCFQDTVKQLLRQHQIKPHWMFALDNLMGQAVQAAFTILMTELRVKPQRLLGKAHEGGIEEEVEEDPEVQGAPPPPSQPSLGRGRMETPSSGVGSSTSTKLGFRTAPADSLPLLVQLSRLRAETSRLLEAWLEKEREWQRQLWRALQAAKQEARALQGFKPLALATRRRGLQQGAVDAFLVDWLQSHGADEHATEMFLQHGFTLPDLLTCATHDDLLYTGIRRGLVCRLWRAIQEHRKSLAKQLQREAE
;
A
#
# COMPACT_ATOMS: atom_id res chain seq x y z
N MET A 1 -14.65 -26.37 -10.05
CA MET A 1 -14.08 -26.46 -8.68
C MET A 1 -12.70 -27.16 -8.63
N PHE A 2 -12.00 -27.38 -9.76
CA PHE A 2 -10.76 -28.19 -9.81
C PHE A 2 -9.45 -27.40 -9.66
N LEU A 3 -9.48 -26.08 -9.79
CA LEU A 3 -8.28 -25.23 -9.68
C LEU A 3 -7.81 -25.08 -8.23
N LEU A 4 -8.74 -24.89 -7.28
CA LEU A 4 -8.42 -24.69 -5.86
C LEU A 4 -7.79 -25.92 -5.20
N LYS A 5 -8.19 -27.13 -5.61
CA LYS A 5 -7.66 -28.37 -5.03
C LYS A 5 -6.20 -28.60 -5.44
N LYS A 6 -5.90 -28.48 -6.74
CA LYS A 6 -4.52 -28.55 -7.26
C LYS A 6 -3.63 -27.43 -6.70
N ASP A 7 -4.20 -26.24 -6.51
CA ASP A 7 -3.49 -25.11 -5.92
C ASP A 7 -3.20 -25.34 -4.42
N SER A 8 -4.15 -25.95 -3.69
CA SER A 8 -3.94 -26.36 -2.29
C SER A 8 -2.88 -27.45 -2.14
N GLU A 9 -2.87 -28.44 -3.05
CA GLU A 9 -1.85 -29.49 -3.07
C GLU A 9 -0.46 -28.88 -3.31
N ARG A 10 -0.33 -27.96 -4.27
CA ARG A 10 0.93 -27.22 -4.53
C ARG A 10 1.41 -26.43 -3.31
N ARG A 11 0.51 -25.69 -2.65
CA ARG A 11 0.83 -24.93 -1.42
C ARG A 11 1.27 -25.85 -0.29
N ALA A 12 0.63 -27.01 -0.13
CA ALA A 12 0.98 -27.98 0.90
C ALA A 12 2.38 -28.58 0.67
N THR A 13 2.70 -28.98 -0.57
CA THR A 13 4.04 -29.48 -0.93
C THR A 13 5.11 -28.40 -0.72
N LEU A 14 4.85 -27.16 -1.13
CA LEU A 14 5.80 -26.07 -0.93
C LEU A 14 6.03 -25.78 0.56
N HIS A 15 4.96 -25.73 1.35
CA HIS A 15 5.04 -25.54 2.79
C HIS A 15 5.86 -26.66 3.46
N GLN A 16 5.69 -27.92 3.04
CA GLN A 16 6.46 -29.04 3.57
C GLN A 16 7.95 -28.88 3.26
N ILE A 17 8.31 -28.63 1.99
CA ILE A 17 9.72 -28.44 1.59
C ILE A 17 10.35 -27.25 2.34
N LEU A 18 9.63 -26.12 2.45
CA LEU A 18 10.09 -24.95 3.20
C LEU A 18 10.24 -25.22 4.71
N THR A 19 9.53 -26.21 5.26
CA THR A 19 9.65 -26.60 6.67
C THR A 19 10.84 -27.53 6.87
N GLU A 20 11.04 -28.49 5.96
CA GLU A 20 12.16 -29.45 6.00
C GLU A 20 13.51 -28.74 5.77
N GLU A 21 13.57 -27.85 4.78
CA GLU A 21 14.79 -27.12 4.39
C GLU A 21 14.91 -25.74 5.05
N GLN A 22 14.16 -25.47 6.13
CA GLN A 22 14.26 -24.20 6.86
C GLN A 22 15.70 -23.85 7.31
N PRO A 23 16.50 -24.75 7.92
CA PRO A 23 17.86 -24.41 8.34
C PRO A 23 18.79 -24.11 7.14
N SER A 24 18.66 -24.89 6.06
CA SER A 24 19.39 -24.69 4.80
C SER A 24 19.06 -23.33 4.17
N LEU A 25 17.77 -22.94 4.18
CA LEU A 25 17.28 -21.66 3.69
C LEU A 25 17.84 -20.48 4.48
N VAL A 26 17.81 -20.56 5.80
CA VAL A 26 18.31 -19.49 6.67
C VAL A 26 19.80 -19.28 6.44
N ALA A 27 20.59 -20.35 6.44
CA ALA A 27 22.04 -20.29 6.18
C ALA A 27 22.36 -19.69 4.79
N ALA A 28 21.63 -20.10 3.75
CA ALA A 28 21.83 -19.57 2.41
C ALA A 28 21.42 -18.09 2.28
N LEU A 29 20.39 -17.64 3.03
CA LEU A 29 20.00 -16.24 3.08
C LEU A 29 20.97 -15.38 3.90
N GLU A 30 21.60 -15.93 4.93
CA GLU A 30 22.70 -15.29 5.66
C GLU A 30 23.94 -15.12 4.77
N GLU A 31 24.27 -16.15 3.99
CA GLU A 31 25.36 -16.09 3.01
C GLU A 31 25.07 -15.06 1.91
N ALA A 32 23.83 -15.02 1.39
CA ALA A 32 23.41 -14.04 0.39
C ALA A 32 23.50 -12.59 0.92
N GLN A 33 23.14 -12.36 2.18
CA GLN A 33 23.34 -11.07 2.84
C GLN A 33 24.81 -10.75 3.06
N SER A 34 25.66 -11.77 3.23
CA SER A 34 27.08 -11.57 3.46
C SER A 34 27.82 -11.01 2.27
N GLN A 35 27.30 -11.26 1.06
CA GLN A 35 27.76 -10.67 -0.20
C GLN A 35 27.26 -9.23 -0.39
N SER A 36 26.30 -8.77 0.42
CA SER A 36 25.87 -7.38 0.41
C SER A 36 26.80 -6.52 1.28
N TRP A 37 27.12 -5.32 0.80
CA TRP A 37 28.04 -4.37 1.45
C TRP A 37 27.36 -3.57 2.58
N ASP A 38 26.14 -3.94 2.96
CA ASP A 38 25.33 -3.18 3.91
C ASP A 38 25.76 -3.41 5.37
N ARG A 39 25.73 -2.34 6.16
CA ARG A 39 26.31 -2.30 7.52
C ARG A 39 25.36 -2.87 8.60
N GLY A 40 24.13 -3.23 8.22
CA GLY A 40 23.17 -3.94 9.07
C GLY A 40 22.79 -5.28 8.45
N ARG A 41 22.99 -6.38 9.19
CA ARG A 41 22.62 -7.74 8.75
C ARG A 41 21.51 -8.27 9.64
N LEU A 42 20.55 -8.98 9.04
CA LEU A 42 19.54 -9.66 9.85
C LEU A 42 20.20 -10.84 10.59
N SER A 43 19.88 -10.97 11.88
CA SER A 43 20.18 -12.19 12.64
C SER A 43 19.50 -13.41 12.01
N SER A 44 20.11 -14.58 12.19
CA SER A 44 19.55 -15.90 11.85
C SER A 44 18.10 -16.03 12.30
N GLU A 45 17.80 -15.54 13.50
CA GLU A 45 16.48 -15.60 14.10
C GLU A 45 15.46 -14.76 13.32
N HIS A 46 15.83 -13.53 12.92
CA HIS A 46 14.98 -12.64 12.13
C HIS A 46 14.70 -13.20 10.73
N ILE A 47 15.70 -13.84 10.12
CA ILE A 47 15.54 -14.50 8.82
C ILE A 47 14.62 -15.71 8.96
N ALA A 48 14.79 -16.52 10.01
CA ALA A 48 13.93 -17.67 10.28
C ALA A 48 12.47 -17.24 10.51
N GLN A 49 12.25 -16.15 11.23
CA GLN A 49 10.92 -15.56 11.44
C GLN A 49 10.32 -15.02 10.12
N LEU A 50 11.09 -14.31 9.30
CA LEU A 50 10.65 -13.86 7.97
C LEU A 50 10.23 -15.02 7.07
N VAL A 51 11.05 -16.08 7.02
CA VAL A 51 10.75 -17.31 6.27
C VAL A 51 9.49 -17.98 6.83
N SER A 52 9.30 -18.00 8.16
CA SER A 52 8.09 -18.52 8.78
C SER A 52 6.84 -17.73 8.39
N CYS A 53 6.91 -16.40 8.34
CA CYS A 53 5.81 -15.52 7.89
C CYS A 53 5.41 -15.84 6.44
N LEU A 54 6.40 -15.89 5.53
CA LEU A 54 6.17 -16.20 4.12
C LEU A 54 5.61 -17.61 3.92
N ARG A 55 6.13 -18.58 4.67
CA ARG A 55 5.65 -19.97 4.66
C ARG A 55 4.19 -20.08 5.13
N SER A 56 3.82 -19.40 6.22
CA SER A 56 2.45 -19.35 6.73
C SER A 56 1.49 -18.71 5.73
N TYR A 57 1.92 -17.64 5.05
CA TYR A 57 1.16 -17.04 3.96
C TYR A 57 0.99 -17.97 2.74
N ILE A 58 2.04 -18.72 2.38
CA ILE A 58 1.97 -19.73 1.31
C ILE A 58 0.96 -20.84 1.67
N ARG A 59 0.83 -21.22 2.93
CA ARG A 59 -0.18 -22.22 3.37
C ARG A 59 -1.59 -21.65 3.30
N SER A 60 -1.77 -20.44 3.82
CA SER A 60 -3.05 -19.74 3.90
C SER A 60 -2.85 -18.28 3.50
N PRO A 61 -3.19 -17.90 2.24
CA PRO A 61 -2.97 -16.55 1.72
C PRO A 61 -3.92 -15.56 2.39
N SER A 62 -3.56 -15.13 3.58
CA SER A 62 -4.34 -14.24 4.44
C SER A 62 -3.54 -12.99 4.73
N HIS A 63 -3.95 -11.88 4.11
CA HIS A 63 -3.24 -10.61 4.21
C HIS A 63 -3.23 -10.04 5.65
N ARG A 64 -4.28 -10.36 6.44
CA ARG A 64 -4.38 -9.96 7.84
C ARG A 64 -3.34 -10.66 8.71
N GLN A 65 -3.17 -11.98 8.57
CA GLN A 65 -2.19 -12.74 9.34
C GLN A 65 -0.76 -12.31 8.97
N LEU A 66 -0.47 -12.20 7.67
CA LEU A 66 0.84 -11.74 7.21
C LEU A 66 1.18 -10.34 7.74
N SER A 67 0.20 -9.43 7.81
CA SER A 67 0.42 -8.11 8.41
C SER A 67 0.71 -8.18 9.92
N GLN A 68 0.11 -9.12 10.64
CA GLN A 68 0.35 -9.28 12.07
C GLN A 68 1.73 -9.90 12.33
N ASP A 69 2.07 -10.98 11.63
CA ASP A 69 3.35 -11.66 11.77
C ASP A 69 4.52 -10.74 11.39
N LEU A 70 4.36 -9.91 10.34
CA LEU A 70 5.36 -8.92 9.95
C LEU A 70 5.47 -7.75 10.94
N LEU A 71 4.38 -7.37 11.64
CA LEU A 71 4.45 -6.39 12.73
C LEU A 71 5.23 -6.95 13.92
N GLU A 72 4.99 -8.21 14.26
CA GLU A 72 5.70 -8.91 15.34
C GLU A 72 7.19 -9.05 15.02
N LEU A 73 7.55 -9.33 13.77
CA LEU A 73 8.95 -9.34 13.30
C LEU A 73 9.59 -7.95 13.31
N GLN A 74 8.83 -6.88 13.08
CA GLN A 74 9.38 -5.53 13.07
C GLN A 74 9.80 -5.05 14.46
N ALA A 75 9.03 -5.35 15.51
CA ALA A 75 9.35 -4.92 16.87
C ALA A 75 10.81 -5.24 17.32
N PRO A 76 11.31 -6.49 17.19
CA PRO A 76 12.69 -6.82 17.53
C PRO A 76 13.70 -6.19 16.56
N LEU A 77 13.39 -6.07 15.27
CA LEU A 77 14.26 -5.39 14.31
C LEU A 77 14.48 -3.91 14.65
N TRP A 78 13.42 -3.21 15.07
CA TRP A 78 13.53 -1.82 15.53
C TRP A 78 14.30 -1.70 16.84
N ALA A 79 14.14 -2.66 17.76
CA ALA A 79 14.90 -2.70 19.01
C ALA A 79 16.41 -2.83 18.76
N GLU A 80 16.81 -3.53 17.69
CA GLU A 80 18.20 -3.65 17.23
C GLU A 80 18.66 -2.50 16.32
N GLY A 81 17.80 -1.52 16.05
CA GLY A 81 18.11 -0.40 15.15
C GLY A 81 18.18 -0.76 13.67
N LEU A 82 17.66 -1.92 13.28
CA LEU A 82 17.63 -2.39 11.89
C LEU A 82 16.46 -1.75 11.15
N SER A 83 16.78 -1.02 10.09
CA SER A 83 15.78 -0.43 9.20
C SER A 83 15.14 -1.45 8.26
N LEU A 84 13.96 -1.12 7.72
CA LEU A 84 13.23 -1.94 6.74
C LEU A 84 14.05 -2.28 5.48
N HIS A 85 15.03 -1.46 5.13
CA HIS A 85 15.91 -1.70 3.98
C HIS A 85 16.71 -3.00 4.11
N HIS A 86 17.09 -3.37 5.34
CA HIS A 86 17.83 -4.61 5.59
C HIS A 86 16.97 -5.87 5.38
N VAL A 87 15.63 -5.76 5.44
CA VAL A 87 14.70 -6.86 5.16
C VAL A 87 14.53 -7.11 3.66
N GLN A 88 14.81 -6.10 2.82
CA GLN A 88 14.59 -6.20 1.37
C GLN A 88 15.49 -7.25 0.71
N VAL A 89 16.78 -7.26 1.05
CA VAL A 89 17.74 -8.21 0.43
C VAL A 89 17.33 -9.67 0.73
N PRO A 90 17.08 -10.07 1.99
CA PRO A 90 16.62 -11.44 2.29
C PRO A 90 15.25 -11.77 1.69
N LEU A 91 14.35 -10.79 1.66
CA LEU A 91 13.02 -10.96 1.09
C LEU A 91 13.05 -11.23 -0.42
N PHE A 92 13.89 -10.53 -1.17
CA PHE A 92 14.02 -10.74 -2.62
C PHE A 92 14.89 -11.96 -2.93
N CYS A 93 15.95 -12.22 -2.17
CA CYS A 93 16.78 -13.41 -2.33
C CYS A 93 16.03 -14.70 -1.96
N PHE A 94 15.00 -14.65 -1.10
CA PHE A 94 14.18 -15.80 -0.73
C PHE A 94 13.69 -16.60 -1.94
N GLN A 95 13.19 -15.92 -2.98
CA GLN A 95 12.65 -16.60 -4.15
C GLN A 95 13.75 -17.38 -4.91
N ASP A 96 14.94 -16.81 -5.04
CA ASP A 96 16.07 -17.44 -5.74
C ASP A 96 16.67 -18.58 -4.91
N THR A 97 16.79 -18.41 -3.60
CA THR A 97 17.26 -19.45 -2.69
C THR A 97 16.30 -20.64 -2.69
N VAL A 98 14.99 -20.40 -2.60
CA VAL A 98 14.01 -21.48 -2.65
C VAL A 98 13.99 -22.14 -4.04
N LYS A 99 14.11 -21.37 -5.14
CA LYS A 99 14.27 -21.95 -6.49
C LYS A 99 15.46 -22.91 -6.57
N GLN A 100 16.59 -22.54 -5.96
CA GLN A 100 17.78 -23.38 -5.94
C GLN A 100 17.53 -24.69 -5.18
N LEU A 101 16.84 -24.65 -4.04
CA LEU A 101 16.45 -25.85 -3.30
C LEU A 101 15.42 -26.70 -4.05
N LEU A 102 14.41 -26.08 -4.67
CA LEU A 102 13.41 -26.80 -5.47
C LEU A 102 14.03 -27.54 -6.67
N ARG A 103 15.14 -27.01 -7.22
CA ARG A 103 15.94 -27.71 -8.24
C ARG A 103 16.68 -28.92 -7.68
N GLN A 104 17.19 -28.83 -6.45
CA GLN A 104 17.83 -29.96 -5.76
C GLN A 104 16.83 -31.11 -5.51
N HIS A 105 15.57 -30.79 -5.23
CA HIS A 105 14.48 -31.77 -5.08
C HIS A 105 13.91 -32.31 -6.41
N GLN A 106 14.53 -32.03 -7.57
CA GLN A 106 14.13 -32.53 -8.90
C GLN A 106 12.65 -32.27 -9.28
N ILE A 107 12.13 -31.09 -8.92
CA ILE A 107 10.74 -30.73 -9.22
C ILE A 107 10.56 -30.47 -10.72
N LYS A 108 9.50 -31.02 -11.30
CA LYS A 108 9.19 -30.87 -12.73
C LYS A 108 9.05 -29.37 -13.11
N PRO A 109 9.49 -28.94 -14.31
CA PRO A 109 9.48 -27.51 -14.69
C PRO A 109 8.11 -26.83 -14.61
N HIS A 110 7.03 -27.55 -14.92
CA HIS A 110 5.67 -27.01 -14.81
C HIS A 110 5.21 -26.78 -13.36
N TRP A 111 5.75 -27.54 -12.39
CA TRP A 111 5.54 -27.27 -10.96
C TRP A 111 6.40 -26.10 -10.51
N MET A 112 7.66 -26.04 -10.95
CA MET A 112 8.57 -24.94 -10.64
C MET A 112 7.94 -23.57 -10.99
N PHE A 113 7.27 -23.45 -12.14
CA PHE A 113 6.56 -22.22 -12.52
C PHE A 113 5.38 -21.88 -11.59
N ALA A 114 4.58 -22.87 -11.19
CA ALA A 114 3.45 -22.65 -10.30
C ALA A 114 3.91 -22.29 -8.88
N LEU A 115 4.97 -22.95 -8.38
CA LEU A 115 5.58 -22.66 -7.09
C LEU A 115 6.26 -21.29 -7.10
N ASP A 116 6.93 -20.93 -8.21
CA ASP A 116 7.54 -19.62 -8.38
C ASP A 116 6.51 -18.48 -8.31
N ASN A 117 5.37 -18.65 -8.96
CA ASN A 117 4.28 -17.69 -8.87
C ASN A 117 3.73 -17.55 -7.44
N LEU A 118 3.60 -18.66 -6.69
CA LEU A 118 3.16 -18.61 -5.29
C LEU A 118 4.18 -17.90 -4.39
N MET A 119 5.47 -18.16 -4.57
CA MET A 119 6.54 -17.48 -3.84
C MET A 119 6.58 -15.99 -4.19
N GLY A 120 6.48 -15.65 -5.48
CA GLY A 120 6.42 -14.27 -5.94
C GLY A 120 5.23 -13.52 -5.36
N GLN A 121 4.06 -14.16 -5.28
CA GLN A 121 2.88 -13.58 -4.62
C GLN A 121 3.10 -13.38 -3.11
N ALA A 122 3.77 -14.29 -2.43
CA ALA A 122 4.09 -14.17 -1.00
C ALA A 122 5.07 -13.02 -0.74
N VAL A 123 6.16 -12.96 -1.54
CA VAL A 123 7.17 -11.90 -1.48
C VAL A 123 6.56 -10.54 -1.80
N GLN A 124 5.74 -10.45 -2.84
CA GLN A 124 5.08 -9.21 -3.24
C GLN A 124 4.06 -8.74 -2.18
N ALA A 125 3.29 -9.66 -1.59
CA ALA A 125 2.36 -9.33 -0.51
C ALA A 125 3.12 -8.80 0.73
N ALA A 126 4.20 -9.47 1.13
CA ALA A 126 5.04 -9.02 2.23
C ALA A 126 5.66 -7.65 1.95
N PHE A 127 6.23 -7.44 0.75
CA PHE A 127 6.80 -6.16 0.34
C PHE A 127 5.76 -5.04 0.34
N THR A 128 4.56 -5.31 -0.18
CA THR A 128 3.47 -4.33 -0.21
C THR A 128 3.08 -3.91 1.20
N ILE A 129 2.86 -4.87 2.10
CA ILE A 129 2.54 -4.61 3.52
C ILE A 129 3.66 -3.80 4.20
N LEU A 130 4.92 -4.20 3.97
CA LEU A 130 6.09 -3.51 4.51
C LEU A 130 6.18 -2.05 4.05
N MET A 131 5.80 -1.76 2.80
CA MET A 131 5.85 -0.41 2.23
C MET A 131 4.63 0.46 2.56
N THR A 132 3.43 -0.12 2.64
CA THR A 132 2.18 0.65 2.80
C THR A 132 1.69 0.65 4.25
N GLU A 133 1.34 -0.52 4.78
CA GLU A 133 0.71 -0.68 6.10
C GLU A 133 1.70 -0.38 7.22
N LEU A 134 2.96 -0.79 7.03
CA LEU A 134 4.02 -0.67 8.03
C LEU A 134 4.88 0.58 7.87
N ARG A 135 4.55 1.50 6.95
CA ARG A 135 5.02 2.89 7.05
C ARG A 135 3.98 3.78 7.71
N VAL A 136 2.71 3.51 7.48
CA VAL A 136 1.58 4.31 8.00
C VAL A 136 1.25 3.97 9.47
N LYS A 137 1.29 2.69 9.87
CA LYS A 137 1.09 2.29 11.28
C LYS A 137 2.18 2.78 12.24
N PRO A 138 3.49 2.71 11.94
CA PRO A 138 4.50 3.26 12.84
C PRO A 138 4.39 4.77 12.99
N GLN A 139 3.90 5.51 11.99
CA GLN A 139 3.63 6.95 12.16
C GLN A 139 2.49 7.21 13.17
N ARG A 140 1.47 6.35 13.21
CA ARG A 140 0.38 6.44 14.20
C ARG A 140 0.78 5.96 15.60
N LEU A 141 1.68 4.99 15.71
CA LEU A 141 2.21 4.53 17.00
C LEU A 141 3.28 5.48 17.55
N LEU A 142 4.07 6.13 16.69
CA LEU A 142 5.03 7.17 17.08
C LEU A 142 4.36 8.49 17.46
N GLY A 143 3.21 8.82 16.86
CA GLY A 143 2.35 9.92 17.31
C GLY A 143 1.72 9.71 18.69
N LYS A 144 1.83 8.52 19.28
CA LYS A 144 1.37 8.21 20.65
C LYS A 144 2.50 8.11 21.68
N ALA A 145 3.76 8.30 21.28
CA ALA A 145 4.90 8.29 22.19
C ALA A 145 5.31 9.69 22.69
N HIS A 146 4.55 10.74 22.35
CA HIS A 146 4.79 12.10 22.85
C HIS A 146 3.52 12.90 23.18
N GLU A 147 2.54 12.25 23.82
CA GLU A 147 1.60 12.94 24.70
C GLU A 147 1.60 12.21 26.04
N GLY A 148 2.36 12.78 26.99
CA GLY A 148 2.15 12.50 28.40
C GLY A 148 0.70 12.87 28.73
N GLY A 149 0.05 11.97 29.45
CA GLY A 149 -1.34 12.14 29.85
C GLY A 149 -1.55 13.40 30.67
N ILE A 150 -2.72 14.01 30.47
CA ILE A 150 -3.42 14.72 31.52
C ILE A 150 -4.85 14.21 31.44
N GLU A 151 -5.24 13.42 32.44
CA GLU A 151 -6.64 13.23 32.78
C GLU A 151 -7.13 14.45 33.58
N GLU A 152 -8.40 14.74 33.38
CA GLU A 152 -9.33 15.51 34.22
C GLU A 152 -9.44 17.04 34.03
N GLU A 153 -10.56 17.37 33.39
CA GLU A 153 -11.54 18.44 33.64
C GLU A 153 -11.27 19.41 34.81
N VAL A 154 -11.47 20.72 34.59
CA VAL A 154 -12.55 21.57 35.19
C VAL A 154 -12.26 23.08 34.99
N GLU A 155 -13.30 23.78 34.54
CA GLU A 155 -13.67 25.22 34.70
C GLU A 155 -13.20 26.36 33.76
N GLU A 156 -14.05 27.39 33.81
CA GLU A 156 -14.45 28.40 32.83
C GLU A 156 -13.45 29.57 32.55
N ASP A 157 -13.76 30.28 31.45
CA ASP A 157 -13.25 31.53 30.82
C ASP A 157 -13.10 32.75 31.79
N PRO A 158 -12.63 33.97 31.41
CA PRO A 158 -11.88 34.46 30.22
C PRO A 158 -10.65 35.36 30.53
N GLU A 159 -10.01 35.84 29.44
CA GLU A 159 -9.47 37.20 29.25
C GLU A 159 -7.93 37.48 29.30
N VAL A 160 -7.49 38.12 28.19
CA VAL A 160 -6.46 39.19 28.06
C VAL A 160 -5.01 38.82 27.63
N GLN A 161 -4.71 39.24 26.38
CA GLN A 161 -3.48 39.89 25.84
C GLN A 161 -2.12 39.19 26.05
N GLY A 162 -1.29 38.92 25.04
CA GLY A 162 -0.68 39.84 24.08
C GLY A 162 0.75 39.31 23.77
N ALA A 163 1.27 39.61 22.58
CA ALA A 163 2.52 39.09 21.97
C ALA A 163 3.85 39.48 22.70
N PRO A 164 5.04 39.34 22.07
CA PRO A 164 5.93 38.19 21.82
C PRO A 164 7.29 38.32 22.60
N PRO A 165 8.32 37.44 22.44
CA PRO A 165 9.49 37.42 23.34
C PRO A 165 10.63 38.37 22.91
N PRO A 166 11.48 38.87 23.84
CA PRO A 166 12.74 39.51 23.49
C PRO A 166 13.96 38.60 23.72
N PRO A 167 15.03 38.73 22.91
CA PRO A 167 16.34 38.13 23.16
C PRO A 167 17.26 39.13 23.88
N SER A 168 18.21 38.66 24.70
CA SER A 168 19.58 39.21 24.88
C SER A 168 20.33 38.53 26.04
N GLN A 169 21.61 38.26 25.81
CA GLN A 169 22.67 37.75 26.71
C GLN A 169 23.11 38.83 27.74
N PRO A 170 24.35 38.82 28.32
CA PRO A 170 25.12 37.86 29.16
C PRO A 170 25.63 38.49 30.49
N SER A 171 26.25 37.73 31.40
CA SER A 171 27.30 38.20 32.36
C SER A 171 27.97 36.98 33.05
N LEU A 172 29.27 36.71 32.84
CA LEU A 172 30.45 37.10 33.68
C LEU A 172 30.41 36.51 35.10
N GLY A 173 31.42 35.84 35.67
CA GLY A 173 32.79 35.50 35.28
C GLY A 173 33.58 35.03 36.53
N ARG A 174 34.53 34.09 36.37
CA ARG A 174 35.69 33.80 37.26
C ARG A 174 36.48 32.65 36.61
N GLY A 175 37.78 32.64 36.34
CA GLY A 175 38.87 33.60 36.49
C GLY A 175 40.19 32.81 36.59
N ARG A 176 41.09 32.99 35.60
CA ARG A 176 42.58 32.92 35.70
C ARG A 176 43.21 31.51 35.87
N MET A 177 44.31 31.08 35.24
CA MET A 177 45.54 31.74 34.77
C MET A 177 46.28 30.91 33.68
N GLU A 178 46.91 31.65 32.77
CA GLU A 178 47.94 31.42 31.73
C GLU A 178 48.96 30.27 31.88
N THR A 179 49.33 29.60 30.75
CA THR A 179 50.62 29.78 30.02
C THR A 179 50.75 28.84 28.80
N PRO A 180 51.55 29.20 27.78
CA PRO A 180 51.61 28.54 26.47
C PRO A 180 52.80 27.58 26.31
N SER A 181 52.70 26.59 25.41
CA SER A 181 53.85 25.82 24.94
C SER A 181 53.70 25.42 23.47
N SER A 182 54.54 25.99 22.61
CA SER A 182 54.91 25.45 21.30
C SER A 182 56.08 24.48 21.46
N GLY A 183 56.06 23.34 20.76
CA GLY A 183 57.19 22.41 20.72
C GLY A 183 56.97 21.18 19.83
N VAL A 184 57.28 21.34 18.55
CA VAL A 184 57.86 20.44 17.52
C VAL A 184 57.85 18.89 17.66
N GLY A 185 57.64 18.22 16.50
CA GLY A 185 58.22 16.91 16.07
C GLY A 185 57.47 15.65 16.53
N SER A 186 57.20 14.60 15.74
CA SER A 186 57.89 14.06 14.57
C SER A 186 56.98 13.05 13.82
N SER A 187 57.11 13.04 12.49
CA SER A 187 57.07 11.85 11.62
C SER A 187 55.81 10.99 11.52
N THR A 188 55.00 11.24 10.49
CA THR A 188 54.61 10.17 9.54
C THR A 188 54.26 10.78 8.19
N SER A 189 55.18 10.59 7.26
CA SER A 189 55.03 10.91 5.86
C SER A 189 54.04 9.94 5.22
N THR A 190 52.87 10.42 4.79
CA THR A 190 52.24 9.89 3.57
C THR A 190 51.69 11.09 2.81
N LYS A 191 52.38 11.46 1.74
CA LYS A 191 51.99 12.49 0.76
C LYS A 191 50.49 12.38 0.44
N LEU A 192 49.69 13.33 0.92
CA LEU A 192 48.40 13.64 0.31
C LEU A 192 48.72 14.33 -1.03
N GLY A 193 48.98 13.51 -2.04
CA GLY A 193 49.00 13.99 -3.41
C GLY A 193 47.62 14.55 -3.72
N PHE A 194 47.54 15.87 -3.92
CA PHE A 194 46.48 16.46 -4.74
C PHE A 194 46.51 15.73 -6.08
N ARG A 195 45.68 14.70 -6.23
CA ARG A 195 45.34 14.14 -7.54
C ARG A 195 44.57 15.24 -8.25
N THR A 196 45.25 16.00 -9.10
CA THR A 196 44.57 16.72 -10.19
C THR A 196 43.69 15.70 -10.90
N ALA A 197 42.37 15.91 -10.86
CA ALA A 197 41.42 15.08 -11.57
C ALA A 197 41.87 15.00 -13.05
N PRO A 198 41.89 13.80 -13.67
CA PRO A 198 42.27 13.68 -15.06
C PRO A 198 41.29 14.51 -15.90
N ALA A 199 41.79 15.25 -16.88
CA ALA A 199 41.01 16.12 -17.76
C ALA A 199 39.81 15.41 -18.42
N ASP A 200 39.82 14.07 -18.46
CA ASP A 200 38.74 13.20 -18.95
C ASP A 200 37.49 13.15 -18.05
N SER A 201 37.57 13.65 -16.81
CA SER A 201 36.44 13.71 -15.86
C SER A 201 35.52 14.92 -16.05
N LEU A 202 36.00 15.98 -16.70
CA LEU A 202 35.25 17.20 -17.02
C LEU A 202 33.98 16.94 -17.85
N PRO A 203 34.01 16.18 -18.97
CA PRO A 203 32.79 15.92 -19.75
C PRO A 203 31.75 15.09 -18.98
N LEU A 204 32.17 14.16 -18.14
CA LEU A 204 31.27 13.37 -17.29
C LEU A 204 30.62 14.23 -16.19
N LEU A 205 31.39 15.13 -15.58
CA LEU A 205 30.84 16.09 -14.61
C LEU A 205 29.83 17.04 -15.25
N VAL A 206 30.08 17.49 -16.48
CA VAL A 206 29.12 18.29 -17.25
C VAL A 206 27.84 17.49 -17.53
N GLN A 207 27.94 16.23 -17.94
CA GLN A 207 26.77 15.37 -18.13
C GLN A 207 25.97 15.13 -16.85
N LEU A 208 26.64 14.89 -15.72
CA LEU A 208 25.98 14.75 -14.41
C LEU A 208 25.29 16.03 -13.98
N SER A 209 25.93 17.20 -14.18
CA SER A 209 25.31 18.49 -13.87
C SER A 209 24.06 18.75 -14.73
N ARG A 210 24.11 18.36 -16.02
CA ARG A 210 22.99 18.45 -16.94
C ARG A 210 21.84 17.53 -16.52
N LEU A 211 22.12 16.27 -16.23
CA LEU A 211 21.10 15.32 -15.76
C LEU A 211 20.48 15.80 -14.45
N ARG A 212 21.28 16.30 -13.50
CA ARG A 212 20.76 16.86 -12.24
C ARG A 212 19.84 18.06 -12.48
N ALA A 213 20.19 18.94 -13.42
CA ALA A 213 19.35 20.07 -13.81
C ALA A 213 18.06 19.61 -14.49
N GLU A 214 18.13 18.63 -15.40
CA GLU A 214 16.96 18.04 -16.06
C GLU A 214 16.03 17.35 -15.05
N THR A 215 16.56 16.58 -14.10
CA THR A 215 15.78 15.96 -13.01
C THR A 215 15.10 17.01 -12.14
N SER A 216 15.82 18.08 -11.77
CA SER A 216 15.26 19.17 -10.97
C SER A 216 14.12 19.87 -11.71
N ARG A 217 14.31 20.18 -13.00
CA ARG A 217 13.28 20.77 -13.86
C ARG A 217 12.06 19.86 -14.01
N LEU A 218 12.24 18.55 -14.17
CA LEU A 218 11.15 17.60 -14.28
C LEU A 218 10.36 17.49 -12.97
N LEU A 219 11.04 17.51 -11.81
CA LEU A 219 10.38 17.53 -10.50
C LEU A 219 9.56 18.81 -10.32
N GLU A 220 10.10 19.97 -10.69
CA GLU A 220 9.36 21.24 -10.65
C GLU A 220 8.13 21.20 -11.57
N ALA A 221 8.28 20.71 -12.80
CA ALA A 221 7.16 20.58 -13.74
C ALA A 221 6.09 19.62 -13.21
N TRP A 222 6.49 18.51 -12.59
CA TRP A 222 5.56 17.55 -11.99
C TRP A 222 4.81 18.14 -10.79
N LEU A 223 5.52 18.86 -9.91
CA LEU A 223 4.92 19.55 -8.77
C LEU A 223 3.94 20.64 -9.23
N GLU A 224 4.24 21.36 -10.31
CA GLU A 224 3.30 22.34 -10.87
C GLU A 224 2.06 21.65 -11.44
N LYS A 225 2.21 20.49 -12.10
CA LYS A 225 1.07 19.68 -12.52
C LYS A 225 0.22 19.22 -11.34
N GLU A 226 0.84 18.76 -10.26
CA GLU A 226 0.12 18.38 -9.04
C GLU A 226 -0.70 19.57 -8.49
N ARG A 227 -0.11 20.76 -8.41
CA ARG A 227 -0.81 21.99 -7.99
C ARG A 227 -1.93 22.39 -8.94
N GLU A 228 -1.76 22.22 -10.25
CA GLU A 228 -2.83 22.42 -11.23
C GLU A 228 -4.00 21.47 -10.98
N TRP A 229 -3.73 20.17 -10.81
CA TRP A 229 -4.76 19.17 -10.51
C TRP A 229 -5.49 19.46 -9.20
N GLN A 230 -4.75 19.79 -8.14
CA GLN A 230 -5.33 20.19 -6.86
C GLN A 230 -6.24 21.42 -7.00
N ARG A 231 -5.81 22.44 -7.76
CA ARG A 231 -6.65 23.63 -8.06
C ARG A 231 -7.91 23.25 -8.82
N GLN A 232 -7.83 22.36 -9.80
CA GLN A 232 -8.99 21.90 -10.57
C GLN A 232 -9.97 21.11 -9.69
N LEU A 233 -9.48 20.19 -8.87
CA LEU A 233 -10.29 19.43 -7.91
C LEU A 233 -10.98 20.35 -6.91
N TRP A 234 -10.25 21.32 -6.36
CA TRP A 234 -10.82 22.31 -5.44
C TRP A 234 -11.95 23.11 -6.10
N ARG A 235 -11.76 23.56 -7.36
CA ARG A 235 -12.80 24.28 -8.10
C ARG A 235 -14.02 23.38 -8.35
N ALA A 236 -13.82 22.14 -8.79
CA ALA A 236 -14.91 21.20 -9.03
C ALA A 236 -15.70 20.89 -7.76
N LEU A 237 -15.00 20.69 -6.63
CA LEU A 237 -15.64 20.48 -5.33
C LEU A 237 -16.44 21.70 -4.88
N GLN A 238 -15.90 22.92 -5.07
CA GLN A 238 -16.62 24.15 -4.73
C GLN A 238 -17.84 24.37 -5.64
N ALA A 239 -17.71 24.08 -6.94
CA ALA A 239 -18.84 24.11 -7.88
C ALA A 239 -19.94 23.13 -7.47
N ALA A 240 -19.59 21.87 -7.18
CA ALA A 240 -20.53 20.87 -6.70
C ALA A 240 -21.18 21.27 -5.35
N LYS A 241 -20.43 21.88 -4.43
CA LYS A 241 -20.98 22.43 -3.18
C LYS A 241 -21.94 23.59 -3.44
N GLN A 242 -21.64 24.47 -4.40
CA GLN A 242 -22.52 25.57 -4.78
C GLN A 242 -23.78 25.07 -5.46
N GLU A 243 -23.68 24.06 -6.32
CA GLU A 243 -24.83 23.37 -6.91
C GLU A 243 -25.70 22.70 -5.84
N ALA A 244 -25.09 21.98 -4.88
CA ALA A 244 -25.81 21.41 -3.75
C ALA A 244 -26.51 22.49 -2.90
N ARG A 245 -25.86 23.64 -2.68
CA ARG A 245 -26.46 24.79 -1.98
C ARG A 245 -27.57 25.46 -2.79
N ALA A 246 -27.43 25.57 -4.11
CA ALA A 246 -28.46 26.09 -4.99
C ALA A 246 -29.71 25.19 -4.97
N LEU A 247 -29.50 23.87 -4.93
CA LEU A 247 -30.55 22.88 -4.74
C LEU A 247 -31.15 22.92 -3.32
N GLN A 248 -30.37 23.27 -2.29
CA GLN A 248 -30.86 23.50 -0.92
C GLN A 248 -31.56 24.87 -0.73
N GLY A 249 -31.29 25.85 -1.60
CA GLY A 249 -31.94 27.17 -1.61
C GLY A 249 -33.42 27.13 -2.01
N PHE A 250 -33.87 26.02 -2.60
CA PHE A 250 -35.28 25.64 -2.60
C PHE A 250 -35.65 25.15 -1.20
N LYS A 251 -36.27 26.04 -0.41
CA LYS A 251 -36.87 25.68 0.89
C LYS A 251 -37.70 24.39 0.73
N PRO A 252 -37.38 23.32 1.46
CA PRO A 252 -38.21 22.14 1.47
C PRO A 252 -39.42 22.43 2.35
N LEU A 253 -40.50 22.92 1.76
CA LEU A 253 -41.82 22.70 2.34
C LEU A 253 -42.07 21.19 2.28
N ALA A 254 -41.91 20.55 3.44
CA ALA A 254 -42.12 19.12 3.74
C ALA A 254 -41.04 18.13 3.25
N LEU A 255 -39.85 18.15 3.86
CA LEU A 255 -38.93 16.99 3.88
C LEU A 255 -39.02 16.13 5.15
N ALA A 256 -39.96 16.42 6.06
CA ALA A 256 -40.56 15.38 6.88
C ALA A 256 -41.69 14.75 6.05
N THR A 257 -41.62 13.43 5.84
CA THR A 257 -42.65 12.55 5.24
C THR A 257 -43.02 12.64 3.74
N ARG A 258 -42.32 13.38 2.85
CA ARG A 258 -42.68 13.36 1.41
C ARG A 258 -41.54 13.30 0.38
N ARG A 259 -40.74 12.22 0.41
CA ARG A 259 -40.30 11.50 -0.81
C ARG A 259 -40.48 9.98 -0.67
N ARG A 260 -41.61 9.60 -0.05
CA ARG A 260 -42.19 8.24 -0.02
C ARG A 260 -43.43 8.17 -0.94
N GLY A 261 -43.45 8.87 -2.09
CA GLY A 261 -44.74 9.06 -2.77
C GLY A 261 -44.81 9.57 -4.21
N LEU A 262 -43.73 9.65 -4.99
CA LEU A 262 -43.90 9.95 -6.43
C LEU A 262 -43.03 9.15 -7.42
N GLN A 263 -42.35 8.10 -6.98
CA GLN A 263 -41.82 7.02 -7.85
C GLN A 263 -41.96 5.62 -7.21
N GLN A 264 -42.58 5.48 -6.04
CA GLN A 264 -42.89 4.15 -5.47
C GLN A 264 -44.12 3.48 -6.14
N GLY A 265 -44.82 4.20 -7.03
CA GLY A 265 -45.95 3.68 -7.80
C GLY A 265 -45.58 3.11 -9.17
N ALA A 266 -44.38 3.41 -9.66
CA ALA A 266 -43.76 2.66 -10.74
C ALA A 266 -42.67 1.83 -10.07
N VAL A 267 -43.07 0.77 -9.36
CA VAL A 267 -42.21 -0.41 -9.21
C VAL A 267 -41.62 -0.60 -10.59
N ASP A 268 -40.30 -0.52 -10.73
CA ASP A 268 -39.61 -0.56 -12.02
C ASP A 268 -39.96 -1.90 -12.66
N ALA A 269 -41.10 -1.95 -13.36
CA ALA A 269 -41.79 -3.20 -13.69
C ALA A 269 -40.91 -3.99 -14.66
N PHE A 270 -40.12 -3.25 -15.44
CA PHE A 270 -39.06 -3.76 -16.29
C PHE A 270 -37.92 -4.41 -15.49
N LEU A 271 -37.51 -3.85 -14.35
CA LEU A 271 -36.51 -4.49 -13.49
C LEU A 271 -37.07 -5.77 -12.86
N VAL A 272 -38.30 -5.73 -12.36
CA VAL A 272 -38.97 -6.90 -11.76
C VAL A 272 -39.15 -8.01 -12.80
N ASP A 273 -39.67 -7.68 -13.98
CA ASP A 273 -39.88 -8.61 -15.09
C ASP A 273 -38.55 -9.22 -15.58
N TRP A 274 -37.51 -8.39 -15.71
CA TRP A 274 -36.19 -8.85 -16.12
C TRP A 274 -35.55 -9.77 -15.07
N LEU A 275 -35.63 -9.40 -13.78
CA LEU A 275 -35.10 -10.21 -12.69
C LEU A 275 -35.85 -11.55 -12.58
N GLN A 276 -37.18 -11.55 -12.69
CA GLN A 276 -37.99 -12.77 -12.70
C GLN A 276 -37.68 -13.66 -13.91
N SER A 277 -37.50 -13.07 -15.10
CA SER A 277 -37.09 -13.77 -16.33
C SER A 277 -35.74 -14.47 -16.18
N HIS A 278 -34.85 -13.94 -15.35
CA HIS A 278 -33.54 -14.54 -15.05
C HIS A 278 -33.51 -15.40 -13.76
N GLY A 279 -34.69 -15.71 -13.21
CA GLY A 279 -34.87 -16.64 -12.09
C GLY A 279 -34.54 -16.05 -10.73
N ALA A 280 -34.73 -14.74 -10.55
CA ALA A 280 -34.70 -14.10 -9.24
C ALA A 280 -36.00 -14.37 -8.48
N ASP A 281 -35.88 -14.75 -7.21
CA ASP A 281 -37.03 -14.94 -6.34
C ASP A 281 -37.61 -13.56 -5.94
N GLU A 282 -38.85 -13.55 -5.43
CA GLU A 282 -39.52 -12.34 -4.96
C GLU A 282 -38.68 -11.58 -3.91
N HIS A 283 -38.06 -12.31 -2.98
CA HIS A 283 -37.15 -11.75 -1.98
C HIS A 283 -35.88 -11.14 -2.61
N ALA A 284 -35.31 -11.77 -3.63
CA ALA A 284 -34.13 -11.22 -4.31
C ALA A 284 -34.49 -9.93 -5.06
N THR A 285 -35.65 -9.91 -5.71
CA THR A 285 -36.19 -8.75 -6.41
C THR A 285 -36.44 -7.59 -5.44
N GLU A 286 -37.00 -7.89 -4.26
CA GLU A 286 -37.20 -6.92 -3.20
C GLU A 286 -35.87 -6.31 -2.71
N MET A 287 -34.83 -7.13 -2.54
CA MET A 287 -33.49 -6.64 -2.15
C MET A 287 -32.91 -5.67 -3.19
N PHE A 288 -33.04 -5.94 -4.49
CA PHE A 288 -32.60 -5.01 -5.54
C PHE A 288 -33.35 -3.68 -5.50
N LEU A 289 -34.67 -3.73 -5.27
CA LEU A 289 -35.51 -2.54 -5.12
C LEU A 289 -35.18 -1.76 -3.85
N GLN A 290 -34.91 -2.44 -2.73
CA GLN A 290 -34.49 -1.83 -1.46
C GLN A 290 -33.14 -1.13 -1.58
N HIS A 291 -32.22 -1.70 -2.34
CA HIS A 291 -30.93 -1.08 -2.65
C HIS A 291 -31.02 0.01 -3.74
N GLY A 292 -32.20 0.22 -4.32
CA GLY A 292 -32.46 1.30 -5.28
C GLY A 292 -31.82 1.09 -6.64
N PHE A 293 -31.53 -0.16 -7.03
CA PHE A 293 -31.07 -0.45 -8.39
C PHE A 293 -32.20 -0.21 -9.39
N THR A 294 -31.89 0.42 -10.52
CA THR A 294 -32.77 0.47 -11.70
C THR A 294 -32.25 -0.49 -12.77
N LEU A 295 -33.10 -0.90 -13.72
CA LEU A 295 -32.67 -1.78 -14.81
C LEU A 295 -31.50 -1.20 -15.64
N PRO A 296 -31.52 0.08 -16.05
CA PRO A 296 -30.39 0.68 -16.75
C PRO A 296 -29.09 0.67 -15.94
N ASP A 297 -29.16 1.00 -14.64
CA ASP A 297 -27.97 1.02 -13.77
C ASP A 297 -27.38 -0.39 -13.62
N LEU A 298 -28.24 -1.40 -13.50
CA LEU A 298 -27.83 -2.80 -13.43
C LEU A 298 -27.14 -3.26 -14.72
N LEU A 299 -27.68 -2.90 -15.89
CA LEU A 299 -27.16 -3.33 -17.17
C LEU A 299 -25.91 -2.58 -17.62
N THR A 300 -25.75 -1.31 -17.24
CA THR A 300 -24.64 -0.46 -17.71
C THR A 300 -23.54 -0.26 -16.68
N CYS A 301 -23.89 -0.06 -15.41
CA CYS A 301 -22.96 0.44 -14.39
C CYS A 301 -22.63 -0.59 -13.31
N ALA A 302 -23.52 -1.56 -13.03
CA ALA A 302 -23.30 -2.50 -11.94
C ALA A 302 -22.06 -3.37 -12.14
N THR A 303 -21.39 -3.68 -11.04
CA THR A 303 -20.26 -4.60 -10.95
C THR A 303 -20.69 -5.93 -10.34
N HIS A 304 -19.82 -6.93 -10.46
CA HIS A 304 -20.05 -8.24 -9.85
C HIS A 304 -20.13 -8.13 -8.30
N ASP A 305 -19.38 -7.20 -7.70
CA ASP A 305 -19.37 -6.99 -6.25
C ASP A 305 -20.64 -6.31 -5.75
N ASP A 306 -21.24 -5.41 -6.55
CA ASP A 306 -22.54 -4.80 -6.24
C ASP A 306 -23.64 -5.86 -6.12
N LEU A 307 -23.63 -6.86 -7.02
CA LEU A 307 -24.55 -8.00 -6.95
C LEU A 307 -24.30 -8.87 -5.70
N LEU A 308 -23.05 -9.02 -5.26
CA LEU A 308 -22.73 -9.76 -4.02
C LEU A 308 -23.19 -9.00 -2.78
N TYR A 309 -23.15 -7.67 -2.81
CA TYR A 309 -23.56 -6.81 -1.69
C TYR A 309 -25.06 -6.90 -1.40
N THR A 310 -25.88 -7.17 -2.42
CA THR A 310 -27.34 -7.38 -2.25
C THR A 310 -27.71 -8.63 -1.45
N GLY A 311 -26.74 -9.48 -1.08
CA GLY A 311 -26.98 -10.64 -0.21
C GLY A 311 -27.72 -11.80 -0.88
N ILE A 312 -27.93 -11.75 -2.20
CA ILE A 312 -28.60 -12.82 -2.94
C ILE A 312 -27.73 -14.08 -3.08
N ARG A 313 -28.37 -15.22 -3.35
CA ARG A 313 -27.68 -16.51 -3.53
C ARG A 313 -26.61 -16.40 -4.62
N ARG A 314 -25.38 -16.83 -4.32
CA ARG A 314 -24.23 -16.78 -5.26
C ARG A 314 -24.54 -17.39 -6.64
N GLY A 315 -25.37 -18.41 -6.71
CA GLY A 315 -25.80 -19.02 -7.97
C GLY A 315 -26.65 -18.09 -8.84
N LEU A 316 -27.48 -17.24 -8.22
CA LEU A 316 -28.26 -16.22 -8.91
C LEU A 316 -27.38 -15.05 -9.37
N VAL A 317 -26.41 -14.62 -8.54
CA VAL A 317 -25.40 -13.61 -8.91
C VAL A 317 -24.70 -13.98 -10.22
N CYS A 318 -24.22 -15.23 -10.33
CA CYS A 318 -23.53 -15.70 -11.53
C CYS A 318 -24.42 -15.70 -12.78
N ARG A 319 -25.73 -15.95 -12.64
CA ARG A 319 -26.69 -15.95 -13.76
C ARG A 319 -27.00 -14.53 -14.21
N LEU A 320 -27.31 -13.64 -13.26
CA LEU A 320 -27.57 -12.22 -13.53
C LEU A 320 -26.35 -11.54 -14.13
N TRP A 321 -25.15 -11.80 -13.59
CA TRP A 321 -23.91 -11.26 -14.13
C TRP A 321 -23.63 -11.72 -15.56
N ARG A 322 -23.95 -12.99 -15.88
CA ARG A 322 -23.82 -13.48 -17.26
C ARG A 322 -24.75 -12.74 -18.22
N ALA A 323 -26.01 -12.55 -17.83
CA ALA A 323 -26.99 -11.83 -18.65
C ALA A 323 -26.59 -10.35 -18.86
N ILE A 324 -26.10 -9.68 -17.81
CA ILE A 324 -25.57 -8.30 -17.89
C ILE A 324 -24.39 -8.24 -18.87
N GLN A 325 -23.45 -9.17 -18.77
CA GLN A 325 -22.27 -9.20 -19.65
C GLN A 325 -22.62 -9.51 -21.10
N GLU A 326 -23.63 -10.35 -21.36
CA GLU A 326 -24.15 -10.61 -22.71
C GLU A 326 -24.82 -9.35 -23.28
N HIS A 327 -25.61 -8.64 -22.48
CA HIS A 327 -26.24 -7.38 -22.89
C HIS A 327 -25.19 -6.30 -23.24
N ARG A 328 -24.16 -6.12 -22.39
CA ARG A 328 -23.05 -5.19 -22.65
C ARG A 328 -22.28 -5.51 -23.93
N LYS A 329 -22.04 -6.81 -24.20
CA LYS A 329 -21.40 -7.24 -25.45
C LYS A 329 -22.26 -6.97 -26.68
N SER A 330 -23.58 -7.15 -26.57
CA SER A 330 -24.51 -6.83 -27.66
C SER A 330 -24.55 -5.33 -27.93
N LEU A 331 -24.63 -4.52 -26.87
CA LEU A 331 -24.62 -3.06 -26.96
C LEU A 331 -23.32 -2.54 -27.59
N ALA A 332 -22.17 -3.08 -27.18
CA ALA A 332 -20.88 -2.71 -27.77
C ALA A 332 -20.79 -3.06 -29.26
N LYS A 333 -21.33 -4.22 -29.67
CA LYS A 333 -21.39 -4.61 -31.10
C LYS A 333 -22.33 -3.72 -31.91
N GLN A 334 -23.42 -3.25 -31.31
CA GLN A 334 -24.36 -2.36 -31.97
C GLN A 334 -23.76 -0.96 -32.18
N LEU A 335 -23.09 -0.42 -31.16
CA LEU A 335 -22.36 0.84 -31.25
C LEU A 335 -21.21 0.80 -32.28
N GLN A 336 -20.56 -0.36 -32.44
CA GLN A 336 -19.55 -0.56 -33.49
C GLN A 336 -20.14 -0.53 -34.91
N ARG A 337 -21.36 -1.05 -35.11
CA ARG A 337 -22.05 -1.05 -36.42
C ARG A 337 -22.64 0.30 -36.79
N GLU A 338 -22.94 1.14 -35.80
CA GLU A 338 -23.46 2.51 -36.03
C GLU A 338 -22.34 3.53 -36.25
N ALA A 339 -21.08 3.15 -35.96
CA ALA A 339 -19.89 3.98 -36.16
C ALA A 339 -19.14 3.67 -37.48
N GLU A 340 -19.52 2.60 -38.17
CA GLU A 340 -19.13 2.26 -39.55
C GLU A 340 -20.17 2.80 -40.54
#